data_AF-A0AAW9J3H8-F1
#
_entry.id   AF-A0AAW9J3H8-F1
#
_cell.length_a   1.000
_cell.length_b   1.000
_cell.length_c   1.000
_cell.angle_alpha   90.00
_cell.angle_beta   90.00
_cell.angle_gamma   90.00
#
_symmetry.space_group_name_H-M   'P 1'
#
loop_
_entity.id
_entity.type
_entity.pdbx_description
1 polymer ?
#
loop_
_entity_poly.entity_id
_entity_poly.type
_entity_poly.pdbx_seq_one_letter_code
_entity_poly.pdbx_strand_id
1 'polypeptide(L)'
;IRLRKDEAINYYKKMLKDEIDYWVFVQYMFFKQWHSLKKYANENGIKIIGVIPIYVAEDSADIWSNPKYFKVDENMIPITVAGCPPDTFSATGQLRGNPIYNWDNLDRDGYGWWIDRVRESFKLYDVVRIDHFRGFEAYWEIPYGNKTAEFGQWTKGPGIKLFNAIKDNLGDVNIIAEDLGMMTDAVIELRDKTGFPGMKSLQFGFGGEDSVDLPHNYPVICVAYTGTHDNDTNYGWYNLTGSKN
;
A
#
# COMPACT_ATOMS: atom_id res chain seq x y z
N ILE A 1 -10.07 18.17 20.35
CA ILE A 1 -10.33 17.51 19.05
C ILE A 1 -9.27 16.46 18.71
N ARG A 2 -7.97 16.79 18.73
CA ARG A 2 -6.85 15.88 18.42
C ARG A 2 -6.99 14.49 19.08
N LEU A 3 -7.13 14.44 20.40
CA LEU A 3 -7.30 13.19 21.17
C LEU A 3 -8.74 12.64 21.21
N ARG A 4 -9.64 13.18 20.37
CA ARG A 4 -11.03 12.72 20.22
C ARG A 4 -11.86 12.62 21.50
N LYS A 5 -11.58 13.46 22.51
CA LYS A 5 -12.42 13.59 23.71
C LYS A 5 -13.89 13.81 23.33
N ASP A 6 -14.79 13.01 23.88
CA ASP A 6 -16.19 12.93 23.47
C ASP A 6 -16.91 14.27 23.54
N GLU A 7 -16.68 15.08 24.58
CA GLU A 7 -17.29 16.40 24.71
C GLU A 7 -16.87 17.32 23.58
N ALA A 8 -15.58 17.32 23.23
CA ALA A 8 -15.06 18.11 22.12
C ALA A 8 -15.63 17.61 20.78
N ILE A 9 -15.64 16.31 20.54
CA ILE A 9 -16.20 15.74 19.30
C ILE A 9 -17.68 16.11 19.16
N ASN A 10 -18.48 15.97 20.21
CA ASN A 10 -19.90 16.29 20.17
C ASN A 10 -20.16 17.79 19.98
N TYR A 11 -19.34 18.65 20.57
CA TYR A 11 -19.40 20.10 20.35
C TYR A 11 -19.15 20.45 18.88
N TYR A 12 -18.04 19.99 18.31
CA TYR A 12 -17.68 20.29 16.92
C TYR A 12 -18.62 19.63 15.90
N LYS A 13 -19.15 18.43 16.17
CA LYS A 13 -20.19 17.80 15.33
C LYS A 13 -21.45 18.66 15.19
N LYS A 14 -21.88 19.32 16.27
CA LYS A 14 -23.04 20.23 16.24
C LYS A 14 -22.70 21.54 15.52
N MET A 15 -21.56 22.12 15.84
CA MET A 15 -21.13 23.41 15.30
C MET A 15 -20.80 23.36 13.81
N LEU A 16 -20.21 22.26 13.33
CA LEU A 16 -19.79 22.06 11.94
C LEU A 16 -20.74 21.16 11.14
N LYS A 17 -22.00 21.02 11.59
CA LYS A 17 -22.96 20.07 11.00
C LYS A 17 -23.07 20.22 9.48
N ASP A 18 -23.24 21.44 8.99
CA ASP A 18 -23.47 21.68 7.56
C ASP A 18 -22.20 21.40 6.73
N GLU A 19 -21.00 21.66 7.27
CA GLU A 19 -19.73 21.28 6.63
C GLU A 19 -19.55 19.76 6.58
N ILE A 20 -19.90 19.06 7.66
CA ILE A 20 -19.87 17.59 7.69
C ILE A 20 -20.84 17.02 6.66
N ASP A 21 -22.08 17.54 6.59
CA ASP A 21 -23.07 17.11 5.62
C ASP A 21 -22.63 17.37 4.17
N TYR A 22 -21.93 18.49 3.93
CA TYR A 22 -21.29 18.75 2.64
C TYR A 22 -20.28 17.66 2.27
N TRP A 23 -19.36 17.31 3.16
CA TRP A 23 -18.37 16.25 2.89
C TRP A 23 -19.01 14.87 2.69
N VAL A 24 -20.07 14.56 3.44
CA VAL A 24 -20.88 13.35 3.23
C VAL A 24 -21.52 13.36 1.84
N PHE A 25 -22.06 14.50 1.40
CA PHE A 25 -22.61 14.64 0.05
C PHE A 25 -21.54 14.46 -1.04
N VAL A 26 -20.34 15.01 -0.87
CA VAL A 26 -19.22 14.81 -1.81
C VAL A 26 -18.90 13.31 -1.94
N GLN A 27 -18.78 12.60 -0.81
CA GLN A 27 -18.54 11.15 -0.83
C GLN A 27 -19.71 10.40 -1.50
N TYR A 28 -20.95 10.74 -1.19
CA TYR A 28 -22.13 10.16 -1.85
C TYR A 28 -22.06 10.30 -3.37
N MET A 29 -21.72 11.49 -3.88
CA MET A 29 -21.61 11.75 -5.30
C MET A 29 -20.48 10.95 -5.94
N PHE A 30 -19.32 10.85 -5.29
CA PHE A 30 -18.21 10.02 -5.73
C PHE A 30 -18.61 8.55 -5.85
N PHE A 31 -19.14 7.94 -4.79
CA PHE A 31 -19.52 6.52 -4.79
C PHE A 31 -20.64 6.24 -5.79
N LYS A 32 -21.62 7.15 -5.94
CA LYS A 32 -22.69 7.01 -6.94
C LYS A 32 -22.12 6.93 -8.36
N GLN A 33 -21.21 7.84 -8.71
CA GLN A 33 -20.60 7.86 -10.04
C GLN A 33 -19.67 6.66 -10.25
N TRP A 34 -18.83 6.35 -9.26
CA TRP A 34 -17.89 5.23 -9.32
C TRP A 34 -18.60 3.89 -9.49
N HIS A 35 -19.67 3.63 -8.73
CA HIS A 35 -20.43 2.39 -8.86
C HIS A 35 -21.13 2.29 -10.21
N SER A 36 -21.61 3.40 -10.78
CA SER A 36 -22.15 3.42 -12.14
C SER A 36 -21.10 3.03 -13.18
N LEU A 37 -19.87 3.56 -13.05
CA LEU A 37 -18.75 3.24 -13.94
C LEU A 37 -18.32 1.77 -13.79
N LYS A 38 -18.12 1.30 -12.56
CA LYS A 38 -17.74 -0.09 -12.28
C LYS A 38 -18.77 -1.06 -12.84
N LYS A 39 -20.06 -0.79 -12.60
CA LYS A 39 -21.15 -1.60 -13.13
C LYS A 39 -21.07 -1.70 -14.65
N TYR A 40 -20.94 -0.56 -15.33
CA TYR A 40 -20.81 -0.52 -16.79
C TYR A 40 -19.60 -1.31 -17.30
N ALA A 41 -18.43 -1.14 -16.66
CA ALA A 41 -17.22 -1.90 -17.01
C ALA A 41 -17.45 -3.41 -16.85
N ASN A 42 -18.01 -3.84 -15.71
CA ASN A 42 -18.26 -5.25 -15.42
C ASN A 42 -19.31 -5.87 -16.35
N GLU A 43 -20.37 -5.15 -16.73
CA GLU A 43 -21.37 -5.58 -17.73
C GLU A 43 -20.75 -5.79 -19.12
N ASN A 44 -19.63 -5.14 -19.41
CA ASN A 44 -18.84 -5.30 -20.64
C ASN A 44 -17.66 -6.29 -20.48
N GLY A 45 -17.63 -7.08 -19.39
CA GLY A 45 -16.59 -8.07 -19.14
C GLY A 45 -15.23 -7.48 -18.73
N ILE A 46 -15.16 -6.18 -18.39
CA ILE A 46 -13.95 -5.50 -17.94
C ILE A 46 -13.92 -5.52 -16.42
N LYS A 47 -12.78 -5.94 -15.85
CA LYS A 47 -12.48 -5.88 -14.41
C LYS A 47 -11.58 -4.67 -14.12
N ILE A 48 -11.81 -4.03 -12.98
CA ILE A 48 -11.01 -2.87 -12.54
C ILE A 48 -10.00 -3.32 -11.48
N ILE A 49 -8.72 -3.02 -11.72
CA ILE A 49 -7.63 -3.21 -10.77
C ILE A 49 -7.42 -1.90 -10.00
N GLY A 50 -7.67 -1.91 -8.69
CA GLY A 50 -7.36 -0.81 -7.78
C GLY A 50 -6.01 -0.97 -7.11
N VAL A 51 -5.64 0.02 -6.29
CA VAL A 51 -4.39 0.02 -5.53
C VAL A 51 -4.66 0.44 -4.08
N ILE A 52 -4.10 -0.31 -3.13
CA ILE A 52 -3.98 0.09 -1.73
C ILE A 52 -2.51 0.40 -1.45
N PRO A 53 -2.15 1.66 -1.14
CA PRO A 53 -0.84 1.98 -0.56
C PRO A 53 -0.67 1.24 0.76
N ILE A 54 0.48 0.62 1.05
CA ILE A 54 0.65 -0.09 2.33
C ILE A 54 0.40 0.85 3.51
N TYR A 55 0.96 2.07 3.51
CA TYR A 55 0.82 3.05 4.58
C TYR A 55 -0.26 4.09 4.29
N VAL A 56 -0.70 4.77 5.35
CA VAL A 56 -1.57 5.94 5.29
C VAL A 56 -0.77 7.21 5.64
N ALA A 57 -1.25 8.37 5.24
CA ALA A 57 -0.60 9.65 5.55
C ALA A 57 -0.74 9.99 7.05
N GLU A 58 0.21 10.76 7.60
CA GLU A 58 0.16 11.24 8.98
C GLU A 58 -1.11 12.05 9.26
N ASP A 59 -1.37 13.06 8.43
CA ASP A 59 -2.57 13.88 8.48
C ASP A 59 -3.74 13.19 7.76
N SER A 60 -4.27 12.13 8.38
CA SER A 60 -5.38 11.36 7.85
C SER A 60 -6.44 11.06 8.90
N ALA A 61 -7.69 10.90 8.45
CA ALA A 61 -8.78 10.44 9.29
C ALA A 61 -8.51 9.04 9.85
N ASP A 62 -7.77 8.19 9.12
CA ASP A 62 -7.40 6.84 9.53
C ASP A 62 -6.61 6.83 10.84
N ILE A 63 -5.55 7.63 10.90
CA ILE A 63 -4.71 7.76 12.09
C ILE A 63 -5.45 8.52 13.17
N TRP A 64 -6.10 9.64 12.82
CA TRP A 64 -6.82 10.44 13.80
C TRP A 64 -7.87 9.62 14.54
N SER A 65 -8.64 8.80 13.82
CA SER A 65 -9.72 7.99 14.40
C SER A 65 -9.28 6.65 14.98
N ASN A 66 -8.11 6.11 14.58
CA ASN A 66 -7.64 4.80 15.03
C ASN A 66 -6.16 4.80 15.48
N PRO A 67 -5.75 5.69 16.40
CA PRO A 67 -4.33 5.85 16.75
C PRO A 67 -3.68 4.59 17.31
N LYS A 68 -4.47 3.71 17.95
CA LYS A 68 -3.99 2.43 18.51
C LYS A 68 -3.34 1.49 17.48
N TYR A 69 -3.65 1.65 16.19
CA TYR A 69 -3.07 0.83 15.11
C TYR A 69 -1.75 1.39 14.56
N PHE A 70 -1.26 2.51 15.09
CA PHE A 70 -0.06 3.18 14.62
C PHE A 70 0.92 3.41 15.78
N LYS A 71 2.22 3.47 15.47
CA LYS A 71 3.29 3.80 16.42
C LYS A 71 3.35 5.31 16.61
N VAL A 72 2.38 5.85 17.35
CA VAL A 72 2.31 7.27 17.75
C VAL A 72 2.43 7.42 19.26
N ASP A 73 2.92 8.57 19.71
CA ASP A 73 2.98 8.93 21.11
C ASP A 73 1.61 9.39 21.67
N GLU A 74 1.58 9.77 22.94
CA GLU A 74 0.38 10.29 23.62
C GLU A 74 -0.20 11.57 22.99
N ASN A 75 0.58 12.27 22.17
CA ASN A 75 0.21 13.49 21.46
C ASN A 75 -0.14 13.23 19.99
N MET A 76 -0.27 11.97 19.57
CA MET A 76 -0.53 11.54 18.18
C MET A 76 0.63 11.85 17.22
N ILE A 77 1.85 12.03 17.73
CA ILE A 77 3.05 12.28 16.91
C ILE A 77 3.69 10.93 16.59
N PRO A 78 4.10 10.65 15.33
CA PRO A 78 4.78 9.41 14.98
C PRO A 78 6.05 9.19 15.81
N ILE A 79 6.27 7.97 16.28
CA ILE A 79 7.53 7.57 16.94
C ILE A 79 8.57 7.21 15.86
N THR A 80 8.10 6.49 14.84
CA THR A 80 8.88 6.08 13.67
C THR A 80 8.05 6.24 12.41
N VAL A 81 8.74 6.50 11.30
CA VAL A 81 8.14 6.69 9.97
C VAL A 81 8.70 5.72 8.95
N ALA A 82 7.93 5.51 7.88
CA ALA A 82 8.26 4.63 6.78
C ALA A 82 9.29 5.24 5.84
N GLY A 83 10.04 4.33 5.21
CA GLY A 83 10.90 4.65 4.09
C GLY A 83 11.46 3.40 3.43
N CYS A 84 12.52 3.59 2.65
CA CYS A 84 13.39 2.55 2.12
C CYS A 84 14.83 2.90 2.47
N PRO A 85 15.70 1.90 2.78
CA PRO A 85 17.11 2.15 3.03
C PRO A 85 17.81 2.69 1.78
N PRO A 86 19.03 3.24 1.92
CA PRO A 86 19.92 3.48 0.80
C PRO A 86 20.11 2.23 -0.06
N ASP A 87 20.16 2.44 -1.37
CA ASP A 87 20.43 1.40 -2.36
C ASP A 87 21.27 1.97 -3.52
N THR A 88 21.51 1.15 -4.55
CA THR A 88 22.27 1.56 -5.74
C THR A 88 21.63 2.70 -6.54
N PHE A 89 20.33 2.98 -6.31
CA PHE A 89 19.57 4.02 -6.98
C PHE A 89 19.42 5.28 -6.12
N SER A 90 19.45 5.16 -4.79
CA SER A 90 19.38 6.29 -3.86
C SER A 90 20.40 6.18 -2.72
N ALA A 91 21.39 7.07 -2.72
CA ALA A 91 22.45 7.11 -1.71
C ALA A 91 21.94 7.39 -0.29
N THR A 92 20.78 8.05 -0.14
CA THR A 92 20.19 8.40 1.17
C THR A 92 18.90 7.64 1.46
N GLY A 93 18.55 6.67 0.60
CA GLY A 93 17.28 5.95 0.64
C GLY A 93 16.10 6.82 0.27
N GLN A 94 14.91 6.47 0.74
CA GLN A 94 13.70 7.24 0.50
C GLN A 94 12.94 7.42 1.81
N LEU A 95 12.85 8.65 2.30
CA LEU A 95 12.05 8.98 3.46
C LEU A 95 10.61 9.25 3.00
N ARG A 96 9.70 8.31 3.22
CA ARG A 96 8.28 8.45 2.84
C ARG A 96 7.50 9.26 3.88
N GLY A 97 7.88 9.15 5.16
CA GLY A 97 7.31 9.95 6.25
C GLY A 97 5.98 9.45 6.81
N ASN A 98 5.41 8.38 6.23
CA ASN A 98 4.17 7.79 6.74
C ASN A 98 4.37 7.17 8.13
N PRO A 99 3.40 7.27 9.06
CA PRO A 99 3.50 6.59 10.35
C PRO A 99 3.46 5.07 10.19
N ILE A 100 4.27 4.38 10.99
CA ILE A 100 4.36 2.92 10.99
C ILE A 100 3.20 2.30 11.78
N TYR A 101 2.73 1.13 11.35
CA TYR A 101 1.73 0.35 12.06
C TYR A 101 2.23 -0.19 13.40
N ASN A 102 1.36 -0.20 14.40
CA ASN A 102 1.52 -1.03 15.59
C ASN A 102 1.00 -2.44 15.29
N TRP A 103 1.84 -3.26 14.64
CA TRP A 103 1.48 -4.61 14.24
C TRP A 103 1.12 -5.53 15.41
N ASP A 104 1.66 -5.30 16.60
CA ASP A 104 1.28 -6.07 17.80
C ASP A 104 -0.18 -5.82 18.19
N ASN A 105 -0.63 -4.56 18.13
CA ASN A 105 -2.03 -4.23 18.40
C ASN A 105 -2.98 -4.75 17.32
N LEU A 106 -2.54 -4.76 16.05
CA LEU A 106 -3.28 -5.37 14.95
C LEU A 106 -3.35 -6.90 15.08
N ASP A 107 -2.27 -7.57 15.49
CA ASP A 107 -2.32 -9.03 15.72
C ASP A 107 -3.29 -9.37 16.87
N ARG A 108 -3.25 -8.60 17.97
CA ARG A 108 -4.15 -8.80 19.13
C ARG A 108 -5.63 -8.64 18.81
N ASP A 109 -5.98 -7.79 17.84
CA ASP A 109 -7.38 -7.56 17.47
C ASP A 109 -7.84 -8.37 16.25
N GLY A 110 -6.98 -9.29 15.77
CA GLY A 110 -7.28 -10.14 14.62
C GLY A 110 -7.22 -9.40 13.28
N TYR A 111 -6.47 -8.30 13.21
CA TYR A 111 -6.25 -7.47 12.02
C TYR A 111 -7.51 -6.77 11.50
N GLY A 112 -8.46 -6.46 12.38
CA GLY A 112 -9.79 -5.95 12.00
C GLY A 112 -9.73 -4.72 11.08
N TRP A 113 -8.84 -3.76 11.38
CA TRP A 113 -8.67 -2.56 10.56
C TRP A 113 -8.23 -2.86 9.12
N TRP A 114 -7.30 -3.82 8.94
CA TRP A 114 -6.84 -4.20 7.61
C TRP A 114 -7.89 -5.02 6.86
N ILE A 115 -8.62 -5.89 7.54
CA ILE A 115 -9.74 -6.64 6.95
C ILE A 115 -10.79 -5.66 6.42
N ASP A 116 -11.16 -4.65 7.20
CA ASP A 116 -12.11 -3.60 6.79
C ASP A 116 -11.58 -2.83 5.57
N ARG A 117 -10.31 -2.42 5.60
CA ARG A 117 -9.66 -1.71 4.49
C ARG A 117 -9.69 -2.51 3.18
N VAL A 118 -9.44 -3.82 3.24
CA VAL A 118 -9.51 -4.72 2.09
C VAL A 118 -10.96 -4.87 1.62
N ARG A 119 -11.91 -5.08 2.56
CA ARG A 119 -13.33 -5.21 2.25
C ARG A 119 -13.89 -3.97 1.54
N GLU A 120 -13.59 -2.77 2.04
CA GLU A 120 -14.02 -1.52 1.41
C GLU A 120 -13.40 -1.34 0.02
N SER A 121 -12.14 -1.75 -0.16
CA SER A 121 -11.48 -1.68 -1.46
C SER A 121 -12.14 -2.58 -2.51
N PHE A 122 -12.61 -3.77 -2.13
CA PHE A 122 -13.36 -4.65 -3.04
C PHE A 122 -14.78 -4.18 -3.36
N LYS A 123 -15.32 -3.17 -2.67
CA LYS A 123 -16.54 -2.47 -3.14
C LYS A 123 -16.24 -1.58 -4.34
N LEU A 124 -15.00 -1.10 -4.47
CA LEU A 124 -14.55 -0.21 -5.53
C LEU A 124 -13.92 -0.96 -6.70
N TYR A 125 -13.23 -2.06 -6.44
CA TYR A 125 -12.38 -2.74 -7.41
C TYR A 125 -12.68 -4.24 -7.47
N ASP A 126 -12.38 -4.88 -8.60
CA ASP A 126 -12.53 -6.33 -8.78
C ASP A 126 -11.26 -7.09 -8.39
N VAL A 127 -10.12 -6.40 -8.48
CA VAL A 127 -8.78 -6.85 -8.11
C VAL A 127 -8.08 -5.70 -7.39
N VAL A 128 -7.27 -6.00 -6.38
CA VAL A 128 -6.56 -4.98 -5.60
C VAL A 128 -5.06 -5.26 -5.62
N ARG A 129 -4.26 -4.33 -6.15
CA ARG A 129 -2.80 -4.32 -5.94
C ARG A 129 -2.50 -3.76 -4.57
N ILE A 130 -1.71 -4.47 -3.77
CA ILE A 130 -1.16 -3.92 -2.53
C ILE A 130 0.27 -3.45 -2.80
N ASP A 131 0.48 -2.14 -2.68
CA ASP A 131 1.77 -1.48 -2.83
C ASP A 131 2.77 -1.95 -1.76
N HIS A 132 4.04 -2.02 -2.11
CA HIS A 132 5.14 -2.31 -1.20
C HIS A 132 4.89 -3.57 -0.36
N PHE A 133 4.49 -4.65 -1.03
CA PHE A 133 4.09 -5.91 -0.38
C PHE A 133 5.17 -6.46 0.55
N ARG A 134 6.45 -6.22 0.23
CA ARG A 134 7.57 -6.63 1.08
C ARG A 134 7.47 -6.09 2.52
N GLY A 135 6.78 -4.97 2.71
CA GLY A 135 6.44 -4.36 3.99
C GLY A 135 5.74 -5.29 4.99
N PHE A 136 5.05 -6.32 4.51
CA PHE A 136 4.40 -7.31 5.37
C PHE A 136 5.36 -8.38 5.91
N GLU A 137 6.50 -8.61 5.25
CA GLU A 137 7.55 -9.50 5.75
C GLU A 137 8.47 -8.78 6.74
N ALA A 138 8.98 -7.63 6.33
CA ALA A 138 9.71 -6.68 7.17
C ALA A 138 9.45 -5.28 6.63
N TYR A 139 9.75 -4.21 7.34
CA TYR A 139 9.66 -2.84 6.85
C TYR A 139 10.81 -2.02 7.38
N TRP A 140 11.19 -0.98 6.65
CA TRP A 140 12.23 -0.06 7.07
C TRP A 140 11.59 1.06 7.90
N GLU A 141 11.86 1.06 9.20
CA GLU A 141 11.38 2.10 10.11
C GLU A 141 12.50 3.05 10.50
N ILE A 142 12.21 4.34 10.43
CA ILE A 142 13.17 5.43 10.66
C ILE A 142 12.65 6.24 11.85
N PRO A 143 13.46 6.58 12.86
CA PRO A 143 13.06 7.47 13.94
C PRO A 143 12.47 8.78 13.41
N TYR A 144 11.34 9.20 13.97
CA TYR A 144 10.68 10.44 13.56
C TYR A 144 11.58 11.66 13.80
N GLY A 145 11.55 12.61 12.88
CA GLY A 145 12.39 13.81 12.90
C GLY A 145 13.67 13.72 12.06
N ASN A 146 14.10 12.52 11.65
CA ASN A 146 15.21 12.35 10.71
C ASN A 146 14.91 13.02 9.35
N LYS A 147 15.98 13.50 8.69
CA LYS A 147 15.89 14.17 7.38
C LYS A 147 16.11 13.24 6.20
N THR A 148 16.72 12.08 6.43
CA THR A 148 17.00 11.05 5.44
C THR A 148 16.60 9.68 5.97
N ALA A 149 16.62 8.65 5.11
CA ALA A 149 16.24 7.29 5.46
C ALA A 149 17.43 6.40 5.88
N GLU A 150 18.64 6.95 5.95
CA GLU A 150 19.88 6.21 6.24
C GLU A 150 19.87 5.57 7.64
N PHE A 151 19.28 6.27 8.61
CA PHE A 151 19.28 5.87 10.03
C PHE A 151 18.00 5.13 10.41
N GLY A 152 17.61 4.13 9.62
CA GLY A 152 16.50 3.23 9.92
C GLY A 152 16.96 1.83 10.32
N GLN A 153 15.98 0.95 10.52
CA GLN A 153 16.22 -0.47 10.76
C GLN A 153 15.14 -1.33 10.11
N TRP A 154 15.50 -2.56 9.75
CA TRP A 154 14.54 -3.58 9.31
C TRP A 154 13.81 -4.16 10.52
N THR A 155 12.50 -4.01 10.54
CA THR A 155 11.61 -4.55 11.57
C THR A 155 10.61 -5.51 10.96
N LYS A 156 10.35 -6.65 11.61
CA LYS A 156 9.43 -7.67 11.07
C LYS A 156 8.00 -7.14 10.98
N GLY A 157 7.36 -7.45 9.86
CA GLY A 157 5.93 -7.23 9.64
C GLY A 157 5.08 -8.38 10.18
N PRO A 158 3.76 -8.38 9.91
CA PRO A 158 2.84 -9.41 10.39
C PRO A 158 3.01 -10.76 9.68
N GLY A 159 3.72 -10.79 8.56
CA GLY A 159 3.90 -11.96 7.70
C GLY A 159 2.56 -12.53 7.23
N ILE A 160 2.50 -13.86 7.17
CA ILE A 160 1.34 -14.59 6.63
C ILE A 160 0.09 -14.47 7.50
N LYS A 161 0.22 -14.13 8.79
CA LYS A 161 -0.90 -14.06 9.73
C LYS A 161 -1.99 -13.09 9.27
N LEU A 162 -1.58 -11.91 8.79
CA LEU A 162 -2.51 -10.91 8.25
C LEU A 162 -3.33 -11.48 7.08
N PHE A 163 -2.65 -12.12 6.13
CA PHE A 163 -3.30 -12.64 4.93
C PHE A 163 -4.18 -13.85 5.21
N ASN A 164 -3.82 -14.68 6.19
CA ASN A 164 -4.71 -15.72 6.69
C ASN A 164 -5.98 -15.10 7.31
N ALA A 165 -5.83 -14.07 8.15
CA ALA A 165 -7.00 -13.39 8.74
C ALA A 165 -7.90 -12.75 7.68
N ILE A 166 -7.32 -12.15 6.63
CA ILE A 166 -8.08 -11.65 5.47
C ILE A 166 -8.84 -12.79 4.79
N LYS A 167 -8.17 -13.91 4.49
CA LYS A 167 -8.78 -15.08 3.85
C LYS A 167 -9.90 -15.68 4.69
N ASP A 168 -9.69 -15.80 6.00
CA ASP A 168 -10.67 -16.37 6.94
C ASP A 168 -11.94 -15.52 7.03
N ASN A 169 -11.82 -14.19 6.87
CA ASN A 169 -12.94 -13.25 6.98
C ASN A 169 -13.62 -12.91 5.65
N LEU A 170 -12.87 -12.88 4.54
CA LEU A 170 -13.34 -12.40 3.25
C LEU A 170 -13.36 -13.49 2.16
N GLY A 171 -12.83 -14.68 2.45
CA GLY A 171 -12.65 -15.75 1.47
C GLY A 171 -11.51 -15.48 0.51
N ASP A 172 -11.57 -16.12 -0.67
CA ASP A 172 -10.57 -15.91 -1.72
C ASP A 172 -10.75 -14.53 -2.35
N VAL A 173 -9.76 -13.66 -2.13
CA VAL A 173 -9.72 -12.29 -2.63
C VAL A 173 -8.69 -12.14 -3.74
N ASN A 174 -9.02 -11.39 -4.79
CA ASN A 174 -8.11 -11.17 -5.92
C ASN A 174 -7.12 -10.05 -5.59
N ILE A 175 -5.97 -10.41 -5.02
CA ILE A 175 -4.90 -9.47 -4.68
C ILE A 175 -3.71 -9.67 -5.61
N ILE A 176 -3.08 -8.57 -6.02
CA ILE A 176 -1.76 -8.55 -6.68
C ILE A 176 -0.75 -8.01 -5.66
N ALA A 177 0.35 -8.74 -5.45
CA ALA A 177 1.46 -8.28 -4.64
C ALA A 177 2.37 -7.39 -5.49
N GLU A 178 2.53 -6.12 -5.13
CA GLU A 178 3.60 -5.29 -5.67
C GLU A 178 4.91 -5.72 -5.00
N ASP A 179 5.70 -6.49 -5.74
CA ASP A 179 6.92 -7.16 -5.29
C ASP A 179 8.15 -6.76 -6.13
N LEU A 180 8.18 -5.51 -6.59
CA LEU A 180 9.33 -4.95 -7.30
C LEU A 180 10.40 -4.46 -6.30
N GLY A 181 11.61 -4.24 -6.81
CA GLY A 181 12.76 -3.78 -6.01
C GLY A 181 13.44 -4.91 -5.23
N MET A 182 13.90 -4.61 -4.01
CA MET A 182 14.69 -5.56 -3.22
C MET A 182 13.82 -6.69 -2.64
N MET A 183 13.90 -7.86 -3.27
CA MET A 183 13.21 -9.08 -2.86
C MET A 183 14.18 -10.05 -2.18
N THR A 184 13.91 -10.38 -0.92
CA THR A 184 14.60 -11.47 -0.20
C THR A 184 13.81 -12.76 -0.34
N ASP A 185 14.46 -13.91 -0.12
CA ASP A 185 13.80 -15.23 -0.14
C ASP A 185 12.58 -15.28 0.78
N ALA A 186 12.63 -14.60 1.93
CA ALA A 186 11.51 -14.52 2.88
C ALA A 186 10.30 -13.76 2.31
N VAL A 187 10.52 -12.72 1.51
CA VAL A 187 9.42 -11.97 0.87
C VAL A 187 8.81 -12.81 -0.25
N ILE A 188 9.64 -13.50 -1.04
CA ILE A 188 9.20 -14.41 -2.09
C ILE A 188 8.37 -15.54 -1.47
N GLU A 189 8.86 -16.16 -0.40
CA GLU A 189 8.14 -17.21 0.33
C GLU A 189 6.81 -16.71 0.90
N LEU A 190 6.76 -15.47 1.43
CA LEU A 190 5.52 -14.87 1.90
C LEU A 190 4.50 -14.73 0.77
N ARG A 191 4.91 -14.16 -0.39
CA ARG A 191 4.04 -14.01 -1.57
C ARG A 191 3.54 -15.37 -2.06
N ASP A 192 4.42 -16.35 -2.16
CA ASP A 192 4.05 -17.67 -2.67
C ASP A 192 3.07 -18.39 -1.73
N LYS A 193 3.21 -18.20 -0.41
CA LYS A 193 2.25 -18.70 0.59
C LYS A 193 0.87 -18.05 0.49
N THR A 194 0.77 -16.80 0.06
CA THR A 194 -0.56 -16.18 -0.17
C THR A 194 -1.20 -16.65 -1.46
N GLY A 195 -0.39 -17.10 -2.43
CA GLY A 195 -0.84 -17.46 -3.78
C GLY A 195 -1.17 -16.25 -4.65
N PHE A 196 -0.80 -15.04 -4.22
CA PHE A 196 -1.04 -13.82 -5.00
C PHE A 196 -0.04 -13.69 -6.15
N PRO A 197 -0.46 -13.28 -7.37
CA PRO A 197 0.46 -12.92 -8.43
C PRO A 197 1.37 -11.76 -7.98
N GLY A 198 2.65 -11.92 -8.27
CA GLY A 198 3.61 -10.82 -8.27
C GLY A 198 3.54 -10.00 -9.56
N MET A 199 4.41 -9.00 -9.66
CA MET A 199 4.56 -8.11 -10.79
C MET A 199 5.88 -8.34 -11.52
N LYS A 200 5.89 -8.04 -12.82
CA LYS A 200 7.08 -8.00 -13.65
C LYS A 200 7.11 -6.70 -14.43
N SER A 201 8.28 -6.07 -14.54
CA SER A 201 8.44 -4.79 -15.22
C SER A 201 9.53 -4.91 -16.29
N LEU A 202 9.12 -4.92 -17.56
CA LEU A 202 10.01 -5.15 -18.69
C LEU A 202 11.18 -4.14 -18.74
N GLN A 203 10.97 -2.89 -18.31
CA GLN A 203 12.04 -1.87 -18.23
C GLN A 203 13.19 -2.24 -17.28
N PHE A 204 12.99 -3.16 -16.34
CA PHE A 204 14.04 -3.68 -15.44
C PHE A 204 14.74 -4.93 -16.00
N GLY A 205 14.32 -5.42 -17.16
CA GLY A 205 14.85 -6.65 -17.77
C GLY A 205 16.26 -6.51 -18.38
N PHE A 206 16.69 -5.30 -18.74
CA PHE A 206 17.83 -5.10 -19.66
C PHE A 206 19.08 -4.44 -19.05
N GLY A 207 19.15 -4.33 -17.71
CA GLY A 207 20.28 -3.72 -17.00
C GLY A 207 21.45 -4.67 -16.68
N GLY A 208 21.33 -5.96 -16.99
CA GLY A 208 22.29 -7.02 -16.66
C GLY A 208 22.12 -8.25 -17.55
N GLU A 209 22.68 -9.40 -17.17
CA GLU A 209 22.78 -10.55 -18.07
C GLU A 209 21.49 -11.43 -18.13
N ASP A 210 20.88 -11.80 -17.00
CA ASP A 210 19.63 -12.61 -16.98
C ASP A 210 18.67 -12.14 -15.87
N SER A 211 17.95 -11.05 -16.15
CA SER A 211 17.00 -10.46 -15.19
C SER A 211 15.75 -11.34 -15.03
N VAL A 212 15.22 -11.39 -13.80
CA VAL A 212 13.92 -12.00 -13.50
C VAL A 212 12.74 -11.27 -14.17
N ASP A 213 12.99 -10.10 -14.75
CA ASP A 213 12.05 -9.28 -15.49
C ASP A 213 12.10 -9.51 -17.02
N LEU A 214 12.89 -10.48 -17.50
CA LEU A 214 12.83 -10.94 -18.88
C LEU A 214 11.67 -11.94 -19.11
N PRO A 215 10.97 -11.87 -20.26
CA PRO A 215 9.77 -12.68 -20.49
C PRO A 215 9.95 -14.20 -20.35
N HIS A 216 11.11 -14.75 -20.70
CA HIS A 216 11.38 -16.20 -20.55
C HIS A 216 11.53 -16.65 -19.09
N ASN A 217 11.70 -15.72 -18.16
CA ASN A 217 11.81 -15.96 -16.72
C ASN A 217 10.49 -15.69 -15.96
N TYR A 218 9.41 -15.32 -16.66
CA TYR A 218 8.13 -15.03 -16.00
C TYR A 218 7.49 -16.30 -15.44
N PRO A 219 7.04 -16.30 -14.17
CA PRO A 219 6.18 -17.37 -13.68
C PRO A 219 4.81 -17.28 -14.36
N VAL A 220 4.08 -18.38 -14.40
CA VAL A 220 2.73 -18.43 -14.99
C VAL A 220 1.78 -17.45 -14.30
N ILE A 221 1.93 -17.26 -12.99
CA ILE A 221 1.07 -16.40 -12.15
C ILE A 221 1.80 -15.09 -11.85
N CYS A 222 1.77 -14.16 -12.79
CA CYS A 222 2.23 -12.78 -12.59
C CYS A 222 1.45 -11.78 -13.44
N VAL A 223 1.60 -10.50 -13.11
CA VAL A 223 1.14 -9.39 -13.94
C VAL A 223 2.35 -8.68 -14.55
N ALA A 224 2.52 -8.80 -15.87
CA ALA A 224 3.61 -8.17 -16.59
C ALA A 224 3.20 -6.78 -17.09
N TYR A 225 4.07 -5.80 -16.84
CA TYR A 225 3.94 -4.42 -17.28
C TYR A 225 5.11 -4.08 -18.21
N THR A 226 4.87 -3.20 -19.19
CA THR A 226 5.96 -2.55 -19.91
C THR A 226 6.75 -1.66 -18.95
N GLY A 227 6.04 -0.81 -18.21
CA GLY A 227 6.49 -0.03 -17.06
C GLY A 227 5.27 0.37 -16.23
N THR A 228 5.48 0.95 -15.06
CA THR A 228 4.42 1.40 -14.16
C THR A 228 4.28 2.93 -14.19
N HIS A 229 3.37 3.48 -13.37
CA HIS A 229 3.24 4.92 -13.15
C HIS A 229 4.48 5.61 -12.55
N ASP A 230 5.42 4.84 -11.97
CA ASP A 230 6.67 5.35 -11.40
C ASP A 230 7.81 5.39 -12.43
N ASN A 231 7.54 4.89 -13.63
CA ASN A 231 8.52 4.79 -14.70
C ASN A 231 8.25 5.84 -15.79
N ASP A 232 9.28 6.20 -16.55
CA ASP A 232 9.06 6.91 -17.81
C ASP A 232 8.26 6.03 -18.78
N THR A 233 7.62 6.67 -19.75
CA THR A 233 7.05 5.99 -20.91
C THR A 233 8.09 5.07 -21.54
N ASN A 234 7.64 3.96 -22.13
CA ASN A 234 8.56 2.99 -22.74
C ASN A 234 9.43 3.62 -23.84
N TYR A 235 8.89 4.62 -24.56
CA TYR A 235 9.65 5.38 -25.57
C TYR A 235 10.69 6.32 -24.94
N GLY A 236 10.35 7.01 -23.84
CA GLY A 236 11.29 7.85 -23.10
C GLY A 236 12.43 7.03 -22.50
N TRP A 237 12.10 5.94 -21.81
CA TRP A 237 13.07 4.96 -21.29
C TRP A 237 14.00 4.42 -22.39
N TYR A 238 13.46 4.01 -23.54
CA TYR A 238 14.25 3.52 -24.67
C TYR A 238 15.23 4.58 -25.20
N ASN A 239 14.83 5.84 -25.31
CA ASN A 239 15.72 6.90 -25.81
C ASN A 239 16.84 7.28 -24.82
N LEU A 240 16.61 7.07 -23.53
CA LEU A 240 17.59 7.35 -22.47
C LEU A 240 18.59 6.20 -22.29
N THR A 241 18.12 4.95 -22.38
CA THR A 241 18.89 3.76 -22.04
C THR A 241 19.34 2.93 -23.24
N GLY A 242 18.61 3.02 -24.36
CA GLY A 242 18.96 2.36 -25.60
C GLY A 242 20.30 2.85 -26.12
N SER A 243 21.13 1.93 -26.62
CA SER A 243 22.38 2.27 -27.27
C SER A 243 22.09 3.20 -28.45
N LYS A 244 22.61 4.43 -28.41
CA LYS A 244 22.62 5.33 -29.56
C LYS A 244 23.68 4.84 -30.54
N ASN A 245 23.34 3.81 -31.30
CA ASN A 245 24.09 3.44 -32.50
C ASN A 245 23.77 4.41 -33.64
#